data_AF-A0A7W9LG19-F1
#
_entry.id   AF-A0A7W9LG19-F1
#
_cell.length_a   1.000
_cell.length_b   1.000
_cell.length_c   1.000
_cell.angle_alpha   90.00
_cell.angle_beta   90.00
_cell.angle_gamma   90.00
#
_symmetry.space_group_name_H-M   'P 1'
#
loop_
_entity.id
_entity.type
_entity.pdbx_description
1 polymer ?
#
loop_
_entity_poly.entity_id
_entity_poly.type
_entity_poly.pdbx_seq_one_letter_code
_entity_poly.pdbx_strand_id
1 'polypeptide(L)'
;MAPRHLLPALALAAAVTLVSAPAHADTFRTASSSGWGPSWSAGQANAEANARAELNRQAAQAGEVCPSVSVTSSHVYTAPDGSAYVFNATASGTCVPQPPPPSYPVPRSETRQGSGATADAAIQNGAQAARAAVLAAGVNCANWTTTSALVWSAPGSVWYIYDVTVSANCTN
;
A
#
# COMPACT_ATOMS: atom_id res chain seq x y z
N MET A 1 -18.57 -55.56 16.65
CA MET A 1 -19.08 -55.17 15.32
C MET A 1 -19.73 -53.79 15.44
N ALA A 2 -19.08 -52.80 14.80
CA ALA A 2 -19.45 -51.41 14.51
C ALA A 2 -20.20 -50.55 15.56
N PRO A 3 -19.56 -49.51 16.13
CA PRO A 3 -20.27 -48.34 16.62
C PRO A 3 -20.55 -47.36 15.46
N ARG A 4 -21.82 -46.97 15.32
CA ARG A 4 -22.34 -45.92 14.42
C ARG A 4 -21.69 -44.57 14.76
N HIS A 5 -20.94 -44.00 13.83
CA HIS A 5 -20.51 -42.60 13.90
C HIS A 5 -21.64 -41.69 13.38
N LEU A 6 -22.29 -40.99 14.30
CA LEU A 6 -23.07 -39.78 14.01
C LEU A 6 -22.10 -38.60 13.89
N LEU A 7 -22.02 -38.01 12.70
CA LEU A 7 -21.34 -36.74 12.42
C LEU A 7 -22.26 -35.58 12.84
N PRO A 8 -21.89 -34.71 13.79
CA PRO A 8 -22.50 -33.40 13.90
C PRO A 8 -21.82 -32.43 12.91
N ALA A 9 -22.62 -31.90 11.98
CA ALA A 9 -22.22 -30.84 11.06
C ALA A 9 -21.86 -29.57 11.83
N LEU A 10 -20.60 -29.15 11.74
CA LEU A 10 -20.16 -27.83 12.20
C LEU A 10 -20.72 -26.78 11.24
N ALA A 11 -21.70 -26.00 11.71
CA ALA A 11 -22.09 -24.76 11.05
C ALA A 11 -21.01 -23.71 11.35
N LEU A 12 -20.20 -23.35 10.34
CA LEU A 12 -19.29 -22.22 10.40
C LEU A 12 -20.11 -20.93 10.35
N ALA A 13 -20.30 -20.29 11.50
CA ALA A 13 -20.75 -18.90 11.57
C ALA A 13 -19.57 -18.00 11.16
N ALA A 14 -19.63 -17.43 9.96
CA ALA A 14 -18.70 -16.39 9.54
C ALA A 14 -18.98 -15.12 10.36
N ALA A 15 -18.17 -14.87 11.38
CA ALA A 15 -18.16 -13.59 12.08
C ALA A 15 -17.62 -12.52 11.11
N VAL A 16 -18.50 -11.65 10.63
CA VAL A 16 -18.10 -10.39 10.01
C VAL A 16 -17.51 -9.52 11.11
N THR A 17 -16.19 -9.54 11.25
CA THR A 17 -15.49 -8.51 12.01
C THR A 17 -15.55 -7.23 11.19
N LEU A 18 -16.51 -6.36 11.53
CA LEU A 18 -16.43 -4.94 11.23
C LEU A 18 -15.15 -4.44 11.92
N VAL A 19 -14.05 -4.40 11.18
CA VAL A 19 -12.83 -3.73 11.63
C VAL A 19 -13.18 -2.25 11.62
N SER A 20 -13.66 -1.76 12.76
CA SER A 20 -13.65 -0.34 13.07
C SER A 20 -12.25 0.16 12.77
N ALA A 21 -12.14 1.09 11.82
CA ALA A 21 -10.90 1.83 11.62
C ALA A 21 -10.48 2.33 13.01
N PRO A 22 -9.28 1.97 13.50
CA PRO A 22 -8.79 2.58 14.72
C PRO A 22 -8.85 4.09 14.54
N ALA A 23 -9.67 4.75 15.35
CA ALA A 23 -9.53 6.18 15.61
C ALA A 23 -8.17 6.32 16.30
N HIS A 24 -7.11 6.41 15.50
CA HIS A 24 -5.75 6.53 15.99
C HIS A 24 -5.61 7.94 16.55
N ALA A 25 -5.62 8.02 17.88
CA ALA A 25 -5.36 9.26 18.59
C ALA A 25 -3.96 9.78 18.24
N ASP A 26 -3.87 11.10 18.10
CA ASP A 26 -2.63 11.88 18.10
C ASP A 26 -1.65 11.31 19.14
N THR A 27 -0.50 10.82 18.68
CA THR A 27 0.49 10.15 19.52
C THR A 27 1.66 11.08 19.78
N PHE A 28 1.88 11.44 21.05
CA PHE A 28 3.05 12.22 21.43
C PHE A 28 4.30 11.32 21.41
N ARG A 29 5.31 11.70 20.63
CA ARG A 29 6.58 10.98 20.52
C ARG A 29 7.74 11.86 20.93
N THR A 30 8.81 11.22 21.40
CA THR A 30 10.07 11.88 21.72
C THR A 30 11.25 11.02 21.30
N ALA A 31 12.31 11.66 20.85
CA ALA A 31 13.54 11.03 20.43
C ALA A 31 14.74 11.92 20.76
N SER A 32 15.80 11.32 21.27
CA SER A 32 17.04 12.02 21.57
C SER A 32 18.17 11.53 20.69
N SER A 33 19.05 12.43 20.27
CA SER A 33 20.28 12.10 19.57
C SER A 33 21.36 13.13 19.85
N SER A 34 22.61 12.66 19.83
CA SER A 34 23.78 13.52 19.85
C SER A 34 24.17 13.96 18.44
N GLY A 35 24.96 15.03 18.39
CA GLY A 35 25.61 15.53 17.18
C GLY A 35 26.85 16.34 17.56
N TRP A 36 27.77 16.47 16.62
CA TRP A 36 29.01 17.20 16.81
C TRP A 36 29.30 18.07 15.59
N GLY A 37 30.09 19.13 15.77
CA GLY A 37 30.51 19.98 14.66
C GLY A 37 31.72 20.84 15.01
N PRO A 38 32.40 21.41 13.99
CA PRO A 38 33.64 22.19 14.17
C PRO A 38 33.40 23.56 14.82
N SER A 39 32.15 23.97 14.97
CA SER A 39 31.75 25.18 15.67
C SER A 39 30.57 24.87 16.59
N TRP A 40 30.34 25.75 17.57
CA TRP A 40 29.21 25.67 18.49
C TRP A 40 27.88 25.48 17.76
N SER A 41 27.59 26.35 16.79
CA SER A 41 26.35 26.30 16.01
C SER A 41 26.24 25.05 15.15
N ALA A 42 27.35 24.56 14.58
CA ALA A 42 27.34 23.33 13.78
C ALA A 42 27.05 22.09 14.65
N GLY A 43 27.66 21.99 15.83
CA GLY A 43 27.39 20.91 16.78
C GLY A 43 25.94 20.89 17.23
N GLN A 44 25.40 22.07 17.57
CA GLN A 44 24.01 22.23 17.98
C GLN A 44 23.05 21.82 16.85
N ALA A 45 23.23 22.37 15.64
CA ALA A 45 22.38 22.07 14.49
C ALA A 45 22.41 20.58 14.11
N ASN A 46 23.58 19.95 14.17
CA ASN A 46 23.73 18.53 13.88
C ASN A 46 23.00 17.66 14.90
N ALA A 47 23.10 17.97 16.21
CA ALA A 47 22.36 17.24 17.23
C ALA A 47 20.84 17.40 17.04
N GLU A 48 20.37 18.62 16.79
CA GLU A 48 18.95 18.90 16.57
C GLU A 48 18.40 18.20 15.31
N ALA A 49 19.17 18.17 14.22
CA ALA A 49 18.83 17.46 13.01
C ALA A 49 18.75 15.94 13.23
N ASN A 50 19.73 15.37 13.94
CA ASN A 50 19.75 13.94 14.25
C ASN A 50 18.56 13.54 15.14
N ALA A 51 18.24 14.34 16.16
CA ALA A 51 17.09 14.08 17.03
C ALA A 51 15.76 14.14 16.25
N ARG A 52 15.63 15.09 15.31
CA ARG A 52 14.45 15.18 14.44
C ARG A 52 14.37 14.02 13.45
N ALA A 53 15.49 13.58 12.89
CA ALA A 53 15.55 12.41 12.02
C ALA A 53 15.16 11.13 12.78
N GLU A 54 15.64 10.97 14.01
CA GLU A 54 15.30 9.86 14.89
C GLU A 54 13.79 9.84 15.18
N LEU A 55 13.19 10.98 15.54
CA LEU A 55 11.75 11.12 15.75
C LEU A 55 10.94 10.73 14.51
N ASN A 56 11.34 11.25 13.34
CA ASN A 56 10.64 10.98 12.08
C ASN A 56 10.73 9.52 11.66
N ARG A 57 11.86 8.87 11.91
CA ARG A 57 12.00 7.41 11.69
C ARG A 57 11.15 6.62 12.71
N GLN A 58 11.09 7.08 13.96
CA GLN A 58 10.09 6.78 14.99
C GLN A 58 8.67 6.65 14.43
N ALA A 59 8.20 7.77 13.90
CA ALA A 59 6.85 7.94 13.38
C ALA A 59 6.63 7.13 12.09
N ALA A 60 7.59 7.13 11.16
CA ALA A 60 7.48 6.39 9.90
C ALA A 60 7.32 4.87 10.12
N GLN A 61 8.03 4.29 11.11
CA GLN A 61 7.86 2.88 11.48
C GLN A 61 6.45 2.56 12.02
N ALA A 62 5.76 3.57 12.54
CA ALA A 62 4.38 3.48 13.01
C ALA A 62 3.34 3.92 11.96
N GLY A 63 3.76 4.33 10.75
CA GLY A 63 2.85 4.86 9.72
C GLY A 63 2.33 6.28 10.02
N GLU A 64 3.08 7.05 10.81
CA GLU A 64 2.72 8.39 11.27
C GLU A 64 3.66 9.46 10.71
N VAL A 65 3.21 10.71 10.76
CA VAL A 65 4.02 11.92 10.50
C VAL A 65 3.86 12.89 11.67
N CYS A 66 4.93 13.58 12.04
CA CYS A 66 4.92 14.56 13.13
C CYS A 66 4.95 15.99 12.54
N PRO A 67 3.79 16.65 12.32
CA PRO A 67 3.72 17.97 11.68
C PRO A 67 4.31 19.09 12.54
N SER A 68 4.37 18.90 13.86
CA SER A 68 4.85 19.89 14.80
C SER A 68 5.89 19.25 15.71
N VAL A 69 7.16 19.56 15.46
CA VAL A 69 8.29 19.05 16.24
C VAL A 69 8.98 20.20 16.94
N SER A 70 9.04 20.13 18.27
CA SER A 70 9.86 20.98 19.12
C SER A 70 11.17 20.26 19.43
N VAL A 71 12.29 20.96 19.28
CA VAL A 71 13.62 20.42 19.56
C VAL A 71 14.27 21.25 20.65
N THR A 72 14.84 20.58 21.65
CA THR A 72 15.64 21.19 22.69
C THR A 72 17.02 20.56 22.70
N SER A 73 18.08 21.37 22.74
CA SER A 73 19.46 20.90 22.73
C SER A 73 20.24 21.39 23.95
N SER A 74 21.27 20.63 24.31
CA SER A 74 22.16 20.90 25.44
C SER A 74 23.59 20.61 25.03
N HIS A 75 24.51 21.50 25.41
CA HIS A 75 25.93 21.30 25.18
C HIS A 75 26.45 20.20 26.11
N VAL A 76 27.20 19.25 25.56
CA VAL A 76 27.76 18.12 26.30
C VAL A 76 29.25 18.34 26.53
N TYR A 77 29.98 18.70 25.48
CA TYR A 77 31.43 18.66 25.50
C TYR A 77 32.06 19.50 24.39
N THR A 78 33.13 20.21 24.72
CA THR A 78 34.03 20.85 23.75
C THR A 78 35.35 20.08 23.74
N ALA A 79 35.83 19.70 22.56
CA ALA A 79 37.15 19.08 22.42
C ALA A 79 38.25 20.00 22.97
N PRO A 80 39.31 19.47 23.61
CA PRO A 80 40.26 20.30 24.36
C PRO A 80 41.12 21.17 23.44
N ASP A 81 41.25 20.76 22.18
CA ASP A 81 41.89 21.50 21.10
C ASP A 81 40.94 22.51 20.41
N GLY A 82 39.69 22.62 20.87
CA GLY A 82 38.66 23.50 20.31
C GLY A 82 38.14 23.04 18.94
N SER A 83 38.50 21.84 18.48
CA SER A 83 38.19 21.37 17.12
C SER A 83 36.75 20.88 16.94
N ALA A 84 36.04 20.60 18.03
CA ALA A 84 34.68 20.07 17.98
C ALA A 84 33.83 20.47 19.20
N TYR A 85 32.55 20.67 18.95
CA TYR A 85 31.51 20.93 19.94
C TYR A 85 30.44 19.85 19.81
N VAL A 86 30.15 19.16 20.90
CA VAL A 86 29.20 18.05 20.98
C VAL A 86 27.97 18.49 21.75
N PHE A 87 26.81 18.22 21.16
CA PHE A 87 25.51 18.52 21.74
C PHE A 87 24.67 17.24 21.81
N ASN A 88 23.75 17.21 22.76
CA ASN A 88 22.65 16.26 22.79
C ASN A 88 21.36 17.03 22.59
N ALA A 89 20.50 16.56 21.70
CA ALA A 89 19.21 17.16 21.44
C ALA A 89 18.10 16.14 21.61
N THR A 90 16.93 16.63 22.00
CA THR A 90 15.70 15.86 22.10
C THR A 90 14.64 16.55 21.25
N ALA A 91 14.10 15.82 20.29
CA ALA A 91 12.95 16.21 19.49
C ALA A 91 11.70 15.58 20.11
N SER A 92 10.62 16.35 20.18
CA SER A 92 9.32 15.87 20.64
C SER A 92 8.21 16.52 19.83
N GLY A 93 7.10 15.82 19.66
CA GLY A 93 6.00 16.31 18.86
C GLY A 93 4.81 15.39 18.88
N THR A 94 3.66 15.95 18.53
CA THR A 94 2.45 15.19 18.30
C THR A 94 2.49 14.65 16.88
N CYS A 95 2.37 13.33 16.74
CA CYS A 95 2.39 12.62 15.47
C CYS A 95 1.00 12.10 15.15
N VAL A 96 0.63 12.22 13.88
CA VAL A 96 -0.68 11.83 13.36
C VAL A 96 -0.50 10.73 12.33
N PRO A 97 -1.46 9.82 12.17
CA PRO A 97 -1.42 8.84 11.09
C PRO A 97 -1.23 9.53 9.75
N GLN A 98 -0.29 9.03 8.95
CA GLN A 98 -0.15 9.51 7.59
C GLN A 98 -1.35 9.01 6.78
N PRO A 99 -2.13 9.90 6.13
CA PRO A 99 -3.17 9.46 5.22
C PRO A 99 -2.55 8.57 4.13
N PRO A 100 -3.20 7.48 3.72
CA PRO A 100 -2.74 6.74 2.56
C PRO A 100 -2.67 7.69 1.36
N PRO A 101 -1.68 7.51 0.45
CA PRO A 101 -1.59 8.33 -0.75
C PRO A 101 -2.90 8.28 -1.54
N PRO A 102 -3.29 9.36 -2.23
CA PRO A 102 -4.54 9.41 -2.97
C PRO A 102 -4.55 8.35 -4.06
N SER A 103 -5.47 7.38 -3.96
CA SER A 103 -5.75 6.44 -5.03
C SER A 103 -6.68 7.10 -6.05
N TYR A 104 -6.21 7.33 -7.27
CA TYR A 104 -7.04 7.78 -8.38
C TYR A 104 -7.40 6.62 -9.31
N PRO A 105 -8.63 6.57 -9.85
CA PRO A 105 -8.99 5.57 -10.84
C PRO A 105 -8.20 5.80 -12.14
N VAL A 106 -7.53 4.75 -12.63
CA VAL A 106 -6.83 4.70 -13.90
C VAL A 106 -7.62 3.80 -14.86
N PRO A 107 -8.15 4.34 -15.97
CA PRO A 107 -8.78 3.52 -16.99
C PRO A 107 -7.76 2.57 -17.61
N ARG A 108 -8.11 1.29 -17.71
CA ARG A 108 -7.32 0.26 -18.38
C ARG A 108 -8.20 -0.56 -19.31
N SER A 109 -7.63 -0.96 -20.44
CA SER A 109 -8.33 -1.74 -21.44
C SER A 109 -7.38 -2.71 -22.11
N GLU A 110 -7.81 -3.96 -22.28
CA GLU A 110 -7.05 -5.01 -22.94
C GLU A 110 -7.94 -5.77 -23.92
N THR A 111 -7.36 -6.15 -25.05
CA THR A 111 -8.03 -7.01 -26.04
C THR A 111 -7.30 -8.33 -26.13
N ARG A 112 -8.06 -9.42 -26.04
CA ARG A 112 -7.55 -10.79 -26.21
C ARG A 112 -8.45 -11.59 -27.13
N GLN A 113 -7.83 -12.50 -27.87
CA GLN A 113 -8.56 -13.47 -28.68
C GLN A 113 -9.06 -14.62 -27.82
N GLY A 114 -10.35 -14.89 -27.92
CA GLY A 114 -11.00 -16.05 -27.36
C GLY A 114 -11.51 -16.97 -28.45
N SER A 115 -11.47 -18.27 -28.21
CA SER A 115 -11.97 -19.26 -29.15
C SER A 115 -12.77 -20.34 -28.45
N GLY A 116 -13.72 -20.96 -29.17
CA GLY A 116 -14.59 -21.97 -28.59
C GLY A 116 -15.57 -22.57 -29.60
N ALA A 117 -16.17 -23.69 -29.20
CA ALA A 117 -17.17 -24.41 -29.98
C ALA A 117 -18.51 -23.64 -30.12
N THR A 118 -18.74 -22.63 -29.27
CA THR A 118 -19.86 -21.69 -29.37
C THR A 118 -19.35 -20.25 -29.32
N ALA A 119 -20.13 -19.32 -29.85
CA ALA A 119 -19.81 -17.89 -29.78
C ALA A 119 -19.64 -17.41 -28.32
N ASP A 120 -20.54 -17.81 -27.42
CA ASP A 120 -20.44 -17.47 -26.00
C ASP A 120 -19.18 -18.03 -25.35
N ALA A 121 -18.81 -19.29 -25.64
CA ALA A 121 -17.58 -19.87 -25.11
C ALA A 121 -16.34 -19.10 -25.60
N ALA A 122 -16.30 -18.73 -26.88
CA ALA A 122 -15.22 -17.93 -27.44
C ALA A 122 -15.14 -16.54 -26.75
N ILE A 123 -16.28 -15.87 -26.56
CA ILE A 123 -16.34 -14.56 -25.90
C ILE A 123 -15.90 -14.66 -24.42
N GLN A 124 -16.35 -15.67 -23.68
CA GLN A 124 -15.98 -15.87 -22.28
C GLN A 124 -14.50 -16.18 -22.12
N ASN A 125 -13.93 -17.03 -22.98
CA ASN A 125 -12.50 -17.35 -22.97
C ASN A 125 -11.65 -16.10 -23.23
N GLY A 126 -12.05 -15.27 -24.21
CA GLY A 126 -11.38 -13.99 -24.49
C GLY A 126 -11.53 -12.99 -23.35
N ALA A 127 -12.72 -12.88 -22.76
CA ALA A 127 -13.00 -11.99 -21.63
C ALA A 127 -12.18 -12.36 -20.40
N GLN A 128 -12.03 -13.65 -20.09
CA GLN A 128 -11.21 -14.12 -18.97
C GLN A 128 -9.73 -13.76 -19.18
N ALA A 129 -9.20 -14.02 -20.37
CA ALA A 129 -7.82 -13.68 -20.70
C ALA A 129 -7.56 -12.16 -20.65
N ALA A 130 -8.49 -11.35 -21.17
CA ALA A 130 -8.39 -9.89 -21.12
C ALA A 130 -8.52 -9.34 -19.69
N ARG A 131 -9.43 -9.90 -18.88
CA ARG A 131 -9.57 -9.55 -17.45
C ARG A 131 -8.29 -9.86 -16.66
N ALA A 132 -7.69 -11.02 -16.90
CA ALA A 132 -6.43 -11.39 -16.27
C ALA A 132 -5.30 -10.40 -16.63
N ALA A 133 -5.24 -9.93 -17.88
CA ALA A 133 -4.27 -8.92 -18.30
C ALA A 133 -4.50 -7.55 -17.64
N VAL A 134 -5.75 -7.11 -17.52
CA VAL A 134 -6.09 -5.86 -16.80
C VAL A 134 -5.73 -5.95 -15.31
N LEU A 135 -6.03 -7.08 -14.66
CA LEU A 135 -5.70 -7.33 -13.25
C LEU A 135 -4.20 -7.54 -12.99
N ALA A 136 -3.46 -8.07 -13.96
CA ALA A 136 -2.00 -8.17 -13.86
C ALA A 136 -1.34 -6.78 -13.82
N ALA A 137 -2.03 -5.77 -14.37
CA ALA A 137 -1.51 -4.42 -14.49
C ALA A 137 -2.03 -3.47 -13.39
N GLY A 138 -3.16 -3.76 -12.73
CA GLY A 138 -3.78 -2.91 -11.70
C GLY A 138 -4.28 -3.69 -10.46
N VAL A 139 -4.37 -3.02 -9.30
CA VAL A 139 -4.59 -3.70 -8.01
C VAL A 139 -6.08 -3.87 -7.66
N ASN A 140 -6.91 -2.86 -7.90
CA ASN A 140 -8.34 -2.90 -7.58
C ASN A 140 -9.16 -2.30 -8.72
N CYS A 141 -9.78 -3.14 -9.55
CA CYS A 141 -10.47 -2.73 -10.77
C CYS A 141 -11.99 -2.88 -10.65
N ALA A 142 -12.73 -1.84 -11.02
CA ALA A 142 -14.19 -1.78 -11.00
C ALA A 142 -14.76 -1.23 -12.32
N ASN A 143 -16.10 -1.20 -12.44
CA ASN A 143 -16.82 -0.72 -13.62
C ASN A 143 -16.45 -1.46 -14.91
N TRP A 144 -16.36 -2.79 -14.81
CA TRP A 144 -15.99 -3.66 -15.91
C TRP A 144 -16.96 -3.57 -17.07
N THR A 145 -16.43 -3.29 -18.25
CA THR A 145 -17.16 -3.34 -19.52
C THR A 145 -16.50 -4.36 -20.43
N THR A 146 -17.29 -5.10 -21.20
CA THR A 146 -16.79 -6.10 -22.14
C THR A 146 -17.46 -5.87 -23.48
N THR A 147 -16.66 -5.77 -24.54
CA THR A 147 -17.12 -5.72 -25.92
C THR A 147 -16.45 -6.84 -26.70
N SER A 148 -17.13 -7.35 -27.72
CA SER A 148 -16.64 -8.47 -28.52
C SER A 148 -16.92 -8.24 -30.01
N ALA A 149 -15.96 -8.62 -30.85
CA ALA A 149 -16.08 -8.61 -32.29
C ALA A 149 -15.77 -10.01 -32.85
N LEU A 150 -16.65 -10.52 -33.71
CA LEU A 150 -16.42 -11.79 -34.40
C LEU A 150 -15.24 -11.60 -35.36
N VAL A 151 -14.18 -12.39 -35.17
CA VAL A 151 -13.02 -12.41 -36.07
C VAL A 151 -13.25 -13.43 -37.16
N TRP A 152 -13.68 -14.63 -36.77
CA TRP A 152 -13.87 -15.74 -37.69
C TRP A 152 -14.79 -16.82 -37.12
N SER A 153 -15.51 -17.51 -38.01
CA SER A 153 -16.29 -18.71 -37.70
C SER A 153 -16.00 -19.82 -38.71
N ALA A 154 -15.82 -21.04 -38.22
CA ALA A 154 -15.64 -22.20 -39.08
C ALA A 154 -16.92 -22.50 -39.89
N PRO A 155 -16.78 -23.07 -41.11
CA PRO A 155 -17.92 -23.58 -41.87
C PRO A 155 -18.76 -24.55 -41.03
N GLY A 156 -20.08 -24.40 -41.09
CA GLY A 156 -20.99 -25.19 -40.25
C GLY A 156 -21.02 -24.77 -38.78
N SER A 157 -20.43 -23.61 -38.41
CA SER A 157 -20.55 -23.02 -37.07
C SER A 157 -20.00 -23.90 -35.93
N VAL A 158 -19.03 -24.75 -36.24
CA VAL A 158 -18.41 -25.69 -35.28
C VAL A 158 -17.31 -25.06 -34.41
N TRP A 159 -16.87 -23.84 -34.75
CA TRP A 159 -15.84 -23.11 -34.02
C TRP A 159 -15.94 -21.61 -34.27
N TYR A 160 -15.65 -20.82 -33.25
CA TYR A 160 -15.72 -19.36 -33.28
C TYR A 160 -14.45 -18.75 -32.69
N ILE A 161 -14.02 -17.63 -33.25
CA ILE A 161 -12.93 -16.80 -32.76
C ILE A 161 -13.44 -15.36 -32.63
N TYR A 162 -13.27 -14.79 -31.46
CA TYR A 162 -13.66 -13.42 -31.13
C TYR A 162 -12.47 -12.63 -30.60
N ASP A 163 -12.36 -11.37 -31.00
CA ASP A 163 -11.59 -10.38 -30.28
C ASP A 163 -12.49 -9.85 -29.17
N VAL A 164 -12.02 -9.94 -27.93
CA VAL A 164 -12.78 -9.50 -26.75
C VAL A 164 -11.97 -8.43 -26.04
N THR A 165 -12.53 -7.23 -25.98
CA THR A 165 -11.96 -6.11 -25.24
C THR A 165 -12.63 -6.00 -23.89
N VAL A 166 -11.82 -5.92 -22.84
CA VAL A 166 -12.28 -5.67 -21.48
C VAL A 166 -11.66 -4.38 -20.99
N SER A 167 -12.51 -3.48 -20.50
CA SER A 167 -12.09 -2.22 -19.89
C SER A 167 -12.57 -2.12 -18.45
N ALA A 168 -11.77 -1.51 -17.58
CA ALA A 168 -12.10 -1.24 -16.19
C ALA A 168 -11.37 0.00 -15.67
N ASN A 169 -11.85 0.57 -14.57
CA ASN A 169 -11.13 1.59 -13.83
C ASN A 169 -10.42 0.94 -12.66
N CYS A 170 -9.08 1.01 -12.64
CA CYS A 170 -8.22 0.35 -11.66
C CYS A 170 -7.54 1.37 -10.74
N THR A 171 -7.32 1.04 -9.48
CA THR A 171 -6.35 1.78 -8.65
C THR A 171 -4.93 1.34 -9.01
N ASN A 172 -4.00 2.31 -8.96
CA ASN A 172 -2.57 2.03 -8.93
C ASN A 172 -2.12 1.69 -7.51
#